data_AF-A0A7X2BQJ6-F1
#
_entry.id   AF-A0A7X2BQJ6-F1
#
_cell.length_a   1.000
_cell.length_b   1.000
_cell.length_c   1.000
_cell.angle_alpha   90.00
_cell.angle_beta   90.00
_cell.angle_gamma   90.00
#
_symmetry.space_group_name_H-M   'P 1'
#
loop_
_entity.id
_entity.type
_entity.pdbx_description
1 polymer ?
#
loop_
_entity_poly.entity_id
_entity_poly.type
_entity_poly.pdbx_seq_one_letter_code
_entity_poly.pdbx_strand_id
1 'polypeptide(L)'
;MSLRTCVLLCFVGLLAACSSEPAKPPQTQVLAQPETDAPADLGPLPAYQRELSGVLTGAPKGAEVELAILIVDERGRPQGLMASSKIIGNNQPLPFKLRFNPEAFPAGARVELRGRASQSGQLILHLPSRIISQPSTQNVGTLAFVSAP
;
A
#
# COMPACT_ATOMS: atom_id res chain seq x y z
N MET A 1 34.28 -47.68 -1.69
CA MET A 1 32.82 -47.41 -1.54
C MET A 1 32.54 -46.86 -0.14
N SER A 2 33.02 -45.66 0.21
CA SER A 2 32.80 -45.08 1.56
C SER A 2 32.70 -43.54 1.60
N LEU A 3 33.03 -42.83 0.51
CA LEU A 3 32.88 -41.36 0.46
C LEU A 3 31.47 -40.90 0.08
N ARG A 4 30.71 -41.70 -0.68
CA ARG A 4 29.34 -41.33 -1.12
C ARG A 4 28.33 -41.30 0.03
N THR A 5 28.54 -42.12 1.06
CA THR A 5 27.62 -42.23 2.20
C THR A 5 27.74 -41.02 3.13
N CYS A 6 28.93 -40.42 3.27
CA CYS A 6 29.11 -39.19 4.06
C CYS A 6 28.43 -37.96 3.42
N VAL A 7 28.39 -37.87 2.09
CA VAL A 7 27.79 -36.71 1.40
C VAL A 7 26.26 -36.67 1.56
N LEU A 8 25.61 -37.84 1.61
CA LEU A 8 24.16 -37.95 1.84
C LEU A 8 23.75 -37.58 3.27
N LEU A 9 24.59 -37.87 4.28
CA LEU A 9 24.33 -37.49 5.67
C LEU A 9 24.39 -35.97 5.89
N CYS A 10 25.27 -35.26 5.19
CA CYS A 10 25.36 -33.79 5.29
C CYS A 10 24.12 -33.07 4.72
N PHE A 11 23.49 -33.62 3.66
CA PHE A 11 22.30 -33.00 3.05
C PHE A 11 21.05 -33.12 3.92
N VAL A 12 20.90 -34.20 4.70
CA VAL A 12 19.78 -34.35 5.65
C VAL A 12 19.92 -33.40 6.85
N GLY A 13 21.16 -33.14 7.31
CA GLY A 13 21.41 -32.17 8.37
C GLY A 13 21.04 -30.72 8.02
N LEU A 14 21.22 -30.32 6.75
CA LEU A 14 20.88 -28.97 6.28
C LEU A 14 19.36 -28.71 6.20
N LEU A 15 18.55 -29.75 6.03
CA LEU A 15 17.08 -29.63 5.98
C LEU A 15 16.44 -29.46 7.36
N ALA A 16 17.10 -29.91 8.44
CA ALA A 16 16.59 -29.77 9.81
C ALA A 16 16.77 -28.36 10.41
N ALA A 17 17.60 -27.50 9.79
CA ALA A 17 17.86 -26.15 10.28
C ALA A 17 16.87 -25.07 9.77
N CYS A 18 15.94 -25.42 8.88
CA CYS A 18 14.93 -24.48 8.35
C CYS A 18 13.56 -24.56 9.07
N SER A 19 13.43 -25.35 10.13
CA SER A 19 12.21 -25.42 10.95
C SER A 19 12.38 -24.60 12.23
N SER A 20 12.57 -23.28 12.11
CA SER A 20 12.43 -22.34 13.23
C SER A 20 11.10 -21.62 13.11
N GLU A 21 10.12 -22.13 13.84
CA GLU A 21 8.80 -21.52 13.99
C GLU A 21 8.65 -21.05 15.44
N PRO A 22 8.62 -19.73 15.70
CA PRO A 22 8.20 -19.23 17.00
C PRO A 22 6.68 -19.17 17.07
N ALA A 23 6.08 -19.99 17.93
CA ALA A 23 4.68 -19.86 18.30
C ALA A 23 4.46 -18.51 19.01
N LYS A 24 3.73 -17.60 18.36
CA LYS A 24 3.27 -16.35 18.97
C LYS A 24 1.99 -16.62 19.78
N PRO A 25 1.89 -16.13 21.03
CA PRO A 25 0.71 -16.39 21.87
C PRO A 25 -0.57 -15.82 21.23
N PRO A 26 -1.73 -16.50 21.41
CA PRO A 26 -2.99 -16.02 20.90
C PRO A 26 -3.49 -14.89 21.80
N GLN A 27 -3.49 -13.66 21.27
CA GLN A 27 -4.20 -12.54 21.88
C GLN A 27 -5.20 -11.95 20.89
N THR A 28 -6.45 -12.25 21.21
CA THR A 28 -7.67 -11.47 21.00
C THR A 28 -8.08 -11.22 19.55
N GLN A 29 -8.94 -12.11 19.06
CA GLN A 29 -9.96 -11.75 18.08
C GLN A 29 -10.82 -10.61 18.66
N VAL A 30 -10.54 -9.38 18.24
CA VAL A 30 -11.58 -8.34 18.19
C VAL A 30 -12.17 -8.44 16.78
N LEU A 31 -13.22 -9.24 16.65
CA LEU A 31 -14.15 -9.08 15.54
C LEU A 31 -15.08 -7.92 15.89
N ALA A 32 -15.24 -7.03 14.90
CA ALA A 32 -16.21 -5.94 14.75
C ALA A 32 -15.77 -4.54 15.21
N GLN A 33 -15.23 -3.78 14.25
CA GLN A 33 -15.98 -2.65 13.68
C GLN A 33 -15.96 -2.80 12.15
N PRO A 34 -17.11 -2.79 11.45
CA PRO A 34 -17.11 -2.43 10.04
C PRO A 34 -16.82 -0.93 9.96
N GLU A 35 -15.54 -0.57 9.92
CA GLU A 35 -15.13 0.81 9.67
C GLU A 35 -15.02 1.02 8.17
N THR A 36 -16.01 1.67 7.60
CA THR A 36 -15.82 2.52 6.43
C THR A 36 -16.87 3.60 6.52
N ASP A 37 -16.48 4.87 6.30
CA ASP A 37 -17.28 5.83 5.53
C ASP A 37 -16.70 7.26 5.50
N ALA A 38 -15.51 7.51 6.05
CA ALA A 38 -14.80 8.78 5.84
C ALA A 38 -13.29 8.54 5.73
N PRO A 39 -12.53 9.40 5.01
CA PRO A 39 -11.09 9.45 5.21
C PRO A 39 -10.85 9.59 6.72
N ALA A 40 -9.94 8.79 7.27
CA ALA A 40 -9.59 8.84 8.67
C ALA A 40 -9.53 10.32 9.11
N ASP A 41 -10.20 10.66 10.21
CA ASP A 41 -10.09 12.01 10.74
C ASP A 41 -8.67 12.19 11.26
N LEU A 42 -7.81 12.72 10.40
CA LEU A 42 -6.40 12.95 10.70
C LEU A 42 -6.21 14.17 11.62
N GLY A 43 -7.29 14.81 12.10
CA GLY A 43 -7.25 16.02 12.89
C GLY A 43 -6.81 17.25 12.08
N PRO A 44 -6.36 18.35 12.71
CA PRO A 44 -5.84 19.51 11.98
C PRO A 44 -4.55 19.15 11.22
N LEU A 45 -4.35 19.73 10.04
CA LEU A 45 -3.14 19.54 9.25
C LEU A 45 -1.94 20.22 9.95
N PRO A 46 -0.89 19.48 10.34
CA PRO A 46 0.30 20.10 10.93
C PRO A 46 1.01 21.02 9.95
N ALA A 47 1.59 22.13 10.43
CA ALA A 47 2.23 23.14 9.59
C ALA A 47 3.41 22.59 8.74
N TYR A 48 4.07 21.53 9.20
CA TYR A 48 5.16 20.84 8.51
C TYR A 48 4.69 19.75 7.54
N GLN A 49 3.39 19.48 7.42
CA GLN A 49 2.84 18.48 6.50
C GLN A 49 2.03 19.13 5.39
N ARG A 50 1.91 18.43 4.26
CA ARG A 50 0.98 18.76 3.18
C ARG A 50 0.02 17.62 2.96
N GLU A 51 -1.14 17.94 2.40
CA GLU A 51 -2.22 16.98 2.21
C GLU A 51 -2.59 16.88 0.73
N LEU A 52 -2.60 15.65 0.21
CA LEU A 52 -3.22 15.29 -1.05
C LEU A 52 -4.60 14.75 -0.76
N SER A 53 -5.65 15.32 -1.36
CA SER A 53 -7.02 14.88 -1.16
C SER A 53 -7.76 14.68 -2.49
N GLY A 54 -8.82 13.89 -2.47
CA GLY A 54 -9.66 13.64 -3.65
C GLY A 54 -10.76 12.64 -3.35
N VAL A 55 -11.38 12.12 -4.40
CA VAL A 55 -12.44 11.11 -4.33
C VAL A 55 -12.13 9.99 -5.30
N LEU A 56 -12.23 8.74 -4.86
CA LEU A 56 -12.07 7.57 -5.70
C LEU A 56 -13.43 7.02 -6.11
N THR A 57 -13.55 6.54 -7.34
CA THR A 57 -14.77 5.90 -7.85
C THR A 57 -14.47 4.53 -8.43
N GLY A 58 -15.45 3.63 -8.36
CA GLY A 58 -15.39 2.30 -8.99
C GLY A 58 -14.88 1.17 -8.08
N ALA A 59 -14.53 1.44 -6.83
CA ALA A 59 -14.13 0.41 -5.87
C ALA A 59 -15.37 -0.35 -5.34
N PRO A 60 -15.47 -1.68 -5.56
CA PRO A 60 -16.63 -2.43 -5.14
C PRO A 60 -16.69 -2.63 -3.63
N LYS A 61 -17.88 -2.93 -3.10
CA LYS A 61 -18.06 -3.21 -1.67
C LYS A 61 -17.17 -4.36 -1.20
N GLY A 62 -16.44 -4.14 -0.12
CA GLY A 62 -15.53 -5.11 0.49
C GLY A 62 -14.18 -5.24 -0.22
N ALA A 63 -13.88 -4.44 -1.24
CA ALA A 63 -12.55 -4.38 -1.81
C ALA A 63 -11.60 -3.61 -0.89
N GLU A 64 -10.38 -4.12 -0.69
CA GLU A 64 -9.31 -3.43 0.02
C GLU A 64 -8.63 -2.46 -0.94
N VAL A 65 -8.88 -1.17 -0.77
CA VAL A 65 -8.25 -0.10 -1.55
C VAL A 65 -6.99 0.38 -0.82
N GLU A 66 -5.86 0.36 -1.50
CA GLU A 66 -4.61 0.95 -1.03
C GLU A 66 -4.19 2.09 -1.94
N LEU A 67 -3.89 3.26 -1.36
CA LEU A 67 -3.27 4.39 -2.06
C LEU A 67 -1.89 4.67 -1.51
N ALA A 68 -1.00 5.14 -2.40
CA ALA A 68 0.33 5.56 -2.04
C ALA A 68 0.79 6.76 -2.87
N ILE A 69 1.48 7.69 -2.21
CA ILE A 69 2.33 8.69 -2.85
C ILE A 69 3.73 8.10 -2.91
N LEU A 70 4.23 7.85 -4.11
CA LEU A 70 5.50 7.17 -4.36
C LEU A 70 6.46 8.12 -5.07
N ILE A 71 7.73 8.04 -4.68
CA ILE A 71 8.83 8.54 -5.49
C ILE A 71 9.16 7.45 -6.51
N VAL A 72 9.23 7.80 -7.78
CA VAL A 72 9.50 6.87 -8.88
C VAL A 72 10.64 7.39 -9.76
N ASP A 73 11.39 6.46 -10.34
CA ASP A 73 12.42 6.78 -11.32
C ASP A 73 11.82 7.08 -12.72
N GLU A 74 12.71 7.35 -13.68
CA GLU A 74 12.35 7.59 -15.08
C GLU A 74 11.63 6.41 -15.74
N ARG A 75 11.89 5.18 -15.27
CA ARG A 75 11.23 3.94 -15.75
C ARG A 75 9.92 3.66 -15.01
N GLY A 76 9.50 4.55 -14.11
CA GLY A 76 8.29 4.39 -13.31
C GLY A 76 8.40 3.32 -12.21
N ARG A 77 9.62 2.94 -11.82
CA ARG A 77 9.83 1.99 -10.72
C ARG A 77 9.78 2.74 -9.39
N PRO A 78 9.05 2.23 -8.37
CA PRO A 78 9.05 2.83 -7.05
C PRO A 78 10.46 2.82 -6.42
N GLN A 79 10.89 3.98 -5.94
CA GLN A 79 12.16 4.21 -5.24
C GLN A 79 11.93 4.57 -3.76
N GLY A 80 10.75 5.09 -3.41
CA GLY A 80 10.40 5.44 -2.05
C GLY A 80 8.90 5.66 -1.85
N LEU A 81 8.46 5.59 -0.59
CA LEU A 81 7.09 5.83 -0.16
C LEU A 81 7.04 7.13 0.66
N MET A 82 6.21 8.09 0.25
CA MET A 82 6.01 9.34 0.99
C MET A 82 4.81 9.26 1.95
N ALA A 83 3.72 8.62 1.52
CA ALA A 83 2.51 8.44 2.30
C ALA A 83 1.68 7.27 1.75
N SER A 84 0.90 6.61 2.59
CA SER A 84 -0.09 5.61 2.17
C SER A 84 -1.35 5.67 3.00
N SER A 85 -2.43 5.09 2.46
CA SER A 85 -3.71 4.91 3.14
C SER A 85 -4.36 3.62 2.67
N LYS A 86 -5.15 3.02 3.56
CA LYS A 86 -6.02 1.89 3.25
C LYS A 86 -7.47 2.30 3.51
N ILE A 87 -8.35 1.94 2.59
CA ILE A 87 -9.79 2.25 2.63
C ILE A 87 -10.51 0.99 2.18
N ILE A 88 -11.63 0.63 2.81
CA ILE A 88 -12.47 -0.46 2.30
C ILE A 88 -13.49 0.14 1.34
N GLY A 89 -13.66 -0.50 0.18
CA GLY A 89 -14.65 -0.11 -0.80
C GLY A 89 -16.06 -0.39 -0.30
N ASN A 90 -17.01 0.46 -0.69
CA ASN A 90 -18.41 0.39 -0.25
C ASN A 90 -19.41 0.60 -1.41
N ASN A 91 -18.96 0.50 -2.67
CA ASN A 91 -19.72 0.87 -3.89
C ASN A 91 -20.13 2.35 -3.97
N GLN A 92 -19.59 3.22 -3.12
CA GLN A 92 -19.82 4.67 -3.15
C GLN A 92 -18.53 5.41 -3.55
N PRO A 93 -18.61 6.70 -3.91
CA PRO A 93 -17.42 7.54 -4.00
C PRO A 93 -16.66 7.56 -2.66
N LEU A 94 -15.36 7.27 -2.70
CA LEU A 94 -14.51 7.15 -1.52
C LEU A 94 -13.59 8.37 -1.39
N PRO A 95 -13.92 9.34 -0.53
CA PRO A 95 -13.01 10.43 -0.24
C PRO A 95 -11.73 9.91 0.43
N PHE A 96 -10.58 10.48 0.04
CA PHE A 96 -9.28 10.13 0.63
C PHE A 96 -8.49 11.37 1.01
N LYS A 97 -7.57 11.19 1.96
CA LYS A 97 -6.56 12.15 2.37
C LYS A 97 -5.24 11.43 2.60
N LEU A 98 -4.15 11.96 2.06
CA LEU A 98 -2.79 11.47 2.25
C LEU A 98 -1.93 12.64 2.70
N ARG A 99 -1.40 12.56 3.92
CA ARG A 99 -0.48 13.57 4.42
C ARG A 99 0.96 13.15 4.22
N PHE A 100 1.79 14.07 3.77
CA PHE A 100 3.19 13.82 3.46
C PHE A 100 4.08 14.97 3.93
N ASN A 101 5.36 14.67 4.19
CA ASN A 101 6.38 15.69 4.44
C ASN A 101 6.81 16.32 3.10
N PRO A 102 6.59 17.63 2.87
CA PRO A 102 7.01 18.30 1.63
C PRO A 102 8.53 18.34 1.45
N GLU A 103 9.33 18.26 2.52
CA GLU A 103 10.79 18.27 2.44
C GLU A 103 11.36 16.97 1.84
N ALA A 104 10.58 15.88 1.86
CA ALA A 104 10.96 14.62 1.23
C ALA A 104 10.70 14.61 -0.29
N PHE A 105 10.20 15.71 -0.87
CA PHE A 105 9.91 15.79 -2.29
C PHE A 105 11.21 15.90 -3.11
N PRO A 106 11.44 15.00 -4.07
CA PRO A 106 12.71 14.92 -4.77
C PRO A 106 12.89 16.03 -5.82
N ALA A 107 14.13 16.46 -6.03
CA ALA A 107 14.49 17.40 -7.11
C ALA A 107 14.73 16.72 -8.47
N GLY A 108 15.04 15.42 -8.50
CA GLY A 108 15.43 14.67 -9.71
C GLY A 108 14.68 13.36 -9.94
N ALA A 109 13.59 13.12 -9.21
CA ALA A 109 12.71 11.98 -9.40
C ALA A 109 11.26 12.47 -9.52
N ARG A 110 10.38 11.62 -10.04
CA ARG A 110 8.96 11.97 -10.18
C ARG A 110 8.20 11.48 -8.96
N VAL A 111 7.18 12.22 -8.56
CA VAL A 111 6.24 11.78 -7.52
C VAL A 111 4.93 11.39 -8.19
N GLU A 112 4.42 10.22 -7.86
CA GLU A 112 3.18 9.69 -8.40
C GLU A 112 2.22 9.26 -7.29
N LEU A 113 0.94 9.59 -7.43
CA LEU A 113 -0.13 8.93 -6.73
C LEU A 113 -0.47 7.63 -7.49
N ARG A 114 -0.40 6.51 -6.77
CA ARG A 114 -0.83 5.20 -7.24
C ARG A 114 -1.88 4.63 -6.31
N GLY A 115 -2.72 3.77 -6.86
CA GLY A 115 -3.76 3.09 -6.11
C GLY A 115 -4.03 1.71 -6.67
N ARG A 116 -4.44 0.80 -5.80
CA ARG A 116 -4.89 -0.54 -6.17
C ARG A 116 -6.09 -0.94 -5.32
N ALA A 117 -6.96 -1.79 -5.86
CA ALA A 117 -8.00 -2.44 -5.08
C ALA A 117 -7.90 -3.96 -5.24
N SER A 118 -7.95 -4.65 -4.11
CA SER A 118 -7.91 -6.11 -4.06
C SER A 118 -9.19 -6.66 -3.43
N GLN A 119 -9.61 -7.85 -3.84
CA GLN A 119 -10.71 -8.57 -3.22
C GLN A 119 -10.29 -10.01 -3.00
N SER A 120 -10.42 -10.50 -1.77
CA SER A 120 -9.99 -11.86 -1.39
C SER A 120 -8.54 -12.16 -1.79
N GLY A 121 -7.65 -11.17 -1.65
CA GLY A 121 -6.23 -11.27 -2.00
C GLY A 121 -5.90 -11.13 -3.50
N GLN A 122 -6.91 -11.05 -4.37
CA GLN A 122 -6.72 -10.84 -5.81
C GLN A 122 -6.78 -9.35 -6.17
N LEU A 123 -5.80 -8.87 -6.92
CA LEU A 123 -5.84 -7.52 -7.50
C LEU A 123 -6.93 -7.46 -8.57
N ILE A 124 -7.92 -6.59 -8.39
CA ILE A 124 -9.06 -6.45 -9.31
C ILE A 124 -9.07 -5.11 -10.04
N LEU A 125 -8.50 -4.07 -9.43
CA LEU A 125 -8.49 -2.72 -9.98
C LEU A 125 -7.15 -2.03 -9.73
N HIS A 126 -6.79 -1.10 -10.61
CA HIS A 126 -5.69 -0.18 -10.40
C HIS A 126 -6.09 1.24 -10.78
N LEU A 127 -5.45 2.21 -10.14
CA LEU A 127 -5.59 3.61 -10.48
C LEU A 127 -4.53 3.97 -11.54
N PRO A 128 -4.90 4.62 -12.67
CA PRO A 128 -3.92 5.18 -13.58
C PRO A 128 -2.96 6.13 -12.86
N SER A 129 -1.65 5.94 -13.04
CA SER A 129 -0.64 6.76 -12.37
C SER A 129 -0.89 8.26 -12.56
N ARG A 130 -0.93 9.01 -11.45
CA ARG A 130 -1.13 10.47 -11.47
C ARG A 130 0.12 11.16 -10.96
N ILE A 131 0.76 11.96 -11.80
CA ILE A 131 1.94 12.75 -11.41
C ILE A 131 1.50 13.86 -10.43
N ILE A 132 2.25 13.98 -9.34
CA ILE A 132 2.13 15.06 -8.36
C ILE A 132 3.33 15.98 -8.59
N SER A 133 3.09 17.20 -9.07
CA SER A 133 4.17 18.08 -9.53
C SER A 133 4.69 19.04 -8.46
N GLN A 134 3.94 19.21 -7.37
CA GLN A 134 4.26 20.19 -6.34
C GLN A 134 4.15 19.58 -4.94
N PRO A 135 5.07 19.91 -4.01
CA PRO A 135 5.00 19.53 -2.60
C PRO A 135 4.06 20.46 -1.83
N SER A 136 2.82 20.60 -2.31
CA SER A 136 1.82 21.51 -1.75
C SER A 136 0.53 20.76 -1.43
N THR A 137 -0.25 21.32 -0.51
CA THR A 137 -1.60 20.81 -0.23
C THR A 137 -2.46 21.03 -1.45
N GLN A 138 -3.05 19.96 -1.98
CA GLN A 138 -3.83 20.03 -3.22
C GLN A 138 -4.94 18.98 -3.26
N ASN A 139 -6.02 19.32 -3.96
CA ASN A 139 -7.11 18.41 -4.27
C ASN A 139 -6.96 17.92 -5.73
N VAL A 140 -6.88 16.62 -5.94
CA VAL A 140 -6.71 16.00 -7.27
C VAL A 140 -8.03 15.65 -7.96
N GLY A 141 -9.15 15.98 -7.33
CA GLY A 141 -10.49 15.77 -7.85
C GLY A 141 -10.94 14.31 -7.76
N THR A 142 -11.80 13.92 -8.70
CA THR A 142 -12.34 12.56 -8.79
C THR A 142 -11.42 11.69 -9.65
N LEU A 143 -11.06 10.52 -9.14
CA LEU A 143 -10.17 9.56 -9.76
C LEU A 143 -10.87 8.21 -9.90
N ALA A 144 -10.93 7.68 -11.12
CA ALA A 144 -11.58 6.41 -11.38
C ALA A 144 -10.57 5.26 -11.39
N PHE A 145 -10.90 4.20 -10.67
CA PHE A 145 -10.24 2.91 -10.84
C PHE A 145 -10.60 2.30 -12.20
N VAL A 146 -9.66 1.56 -12.76
CA VAL A 146 -9.85 0.76 -13.97
C VAL A 146 -9.46 -0.70 -13.68
N SER A 147 -9.95 -1.64 -14.48
CA SER A 147 -9.64 -3.06 -14.35
C SER A 147 -8.13 -3.30 -14.30
N ALA A 148 -7.69 -4.16 -13.38
CA ALA A 148 -6.33 -4.65 -13.39
C ALA A 148 -6.06 -5.50 -14.65
N PRO A 149 -4.84 -5.46 -15.20
CA PRO A 149 -4.45 -6.26 -16.36
C PRO A 149 -4.36 -7.76 -16.06
#